data_AF-A0A972YC49-F1
#
_entry.id   AF-A0A972YC49-F1
#
_cell.length_a   1.000
_cell.length_b   1.000
_cell.length_c   1.000
_cell.angle_alpha   90.00
_cell.angle_beta   90.00
_cell.angle_gamma   90.00
#
_symmetry.space_group_name_H-M   'P 1'
#
loop_
_entity.id
_entity.type
_entity.pdbx_description
1 polymer ?
#
loop_
_entity_poly.entity_id
_entity_poly.type
_entity_poly.pdbx_seq_one_letter_code
_entity_poly.pdbx_strand_id
1 'polypeptide(L)'
;MKESLNKEEHKIAREALMQHVRKVVPWALLLAVATGIYLISQVFGPIEDQSLTYYQSLLALKAFLGLWLGIRGFNQKFFKINPFVFKGHALPFTFVVLMIILSKFMYL
;
A
#
# COMPACT_ATOMS: atom_id res chain seq x y z
N MET A 1 -2.01 13.17 29.86
CA MET A 1 -1.36 14.20 29.03
C MET A 1 -2.35 15.33 28.83
N LYS A 2 -2.04 16.56 29.23
CA LYS A 2 -2.93 17.70 28.97
C LYS A 2 -2.89 18.00 27.48
N GLU A 3 -3.97 17.66 26.78
CA GLU A 3 -4.23 18.15 25.43
C GLU A 3 -4.61 19.63 25.54
N SER A 4 -3.70 20.53 25.21
CA SER A 4 -4.07 21.93 25.02
C SER A 4 -3.07 22.65 24.12
N LEU A 5 -2.86 22.13 22.91
CA LEU A 5 -2.36 22.98 21.84
C LEU A 5 -3.54 23.85 21.39
N ASN A 6 -3.33 25.15 21.26
CA ASN A 6 -4.27 26.03 20.56
C ASN A 6 -4.40 25.56 19.09
N LYS A 7 -5.48 25.92 18.39
CA LYS A 7 -5.70 25.63 16.97
C LYS A 7 -4.48 25.97 16.09
N GLU A 8 -3.81 27.09 16.37
CA GLU A 8 -2.60 27.49 15.66
C GLU A 8 -1.41 26.56 15.96
N GLU A 9 -1.20 26.21 17.22
CA GLU A 9 -0.13 25.30 17.63
C GLU A 9 -0.35 23.88 17.11
N HIS A 10 -1.61 23.43 17.05
CA HIS A 10 -1.99 22.18 16.39
C HIS A 10 -1.67 22.18 14.90
N LYS A 11 -1.90 23.29 14.21
CA LYS A 11 -1.58 23.43 12.79
C LYS A 11 -0.07 23.34 12.56
N ILE A 12 0.72 24.04 13.37
CA ILE A 12 2.19 24.01 13.32
C ILE A 12 2.71 22.58 13.59
N ALA A 13 2.23 21.94 14.66
CA ALA A 13 2.60 20.58 15.00
C ALA A 13 2.24 19.57 13.90
N ARG A 14 1.05 19.72 13.30
CA ARG A 14 0.61 18.90 12.16
C ARG A 14 1.52 19.11 10.94
N GLU A 15 1.85 20.35 10.61
CA GLU A 15 2.71 20.67 9.47
C GLU A 15 4.11 20.04 9.65
N ALA A 16 4.70 20.17 10.85
CA ALA A 16 5.98 19.57 11.20
C ALA A 16 5.95 18.03 11.09
N LEU A 17 4.90 17.39 11.60
CA LEU A 17 4.69 15.96 11.43
C LEU A 17 4.56 15.58 9.95
N MET A 18 3.74 16.33 9.19
CA MET A 18 3.49 16.06 7.77
C MET A 18 4.76 16.19 6.93
N GLN A 19 5.67 17.10 7.26
CA GLN A 19 6.98 17.19 6.60
C GLN A 19 7.79 15.91 6.78
N HIS A 20 7.85 15.38 8.01
CA HIS A 20 8.53 14.11 8.28
C HIS A 20 7.83 12.94 7.58
N VAL A 21 6.51 12.83 7.72
CA VAL A 21 5.68 11.78 7.12
C VAL A 21 5.85 11.74 5.59
N ARG A 22 5.80 12.89 4.92
CA ARG A 22 6.01 12.99 3.46
C ARG A 22 7.40 12.51 3.02
N LYS A 23 8.40 12.59 3.90
CA LYS A 23 9.75 12.09 3.63
C LYS A 23 9.84 10.57 3.78
N VAL A 24 9.23 10.00 4.82
CA VAL A 24 9.38 8.57 5.18
C VAL A 24 8.38 7.64 4.50
N VAL A 25 7.13 8.09 4.30
CA VAL A 25 6.04 7.25 3.76
C VAL A 25 6.38 6.64 2.39
N PRO A 26 6.95 7.38 1.42
CA PRO A 26 7.29 6.78 0.13
C PRO A 26 8.32 5.66 0.25
N TRP A 27 9.31 5.80 1.13
CA TRP A 27 10.33 4.77 1.35
C TRP A 27 9.74 3.53 2.03
N ALA A 28 8.89 3.73 3.05
CA ALA A 28 8.17 2.64 3.69
C ALA A 28 7.28 1.88 2.70
N LEU A 29 6.61 2.58 1.78
CA LEU A 29 5.78 1.98 0.75
C LEU A 29 6.61 1.13 -0.24
N LEU A 30 7.77 1.64 -0.68
CA LEU A 30 8.67 0.87 -1.56
C LEU A 30 9.19 -0.39 -0.87
N LEU A 31 9.59 -0.27 0.41
CA LEU A 31 10.06 -1.41 1.20
C LEU A 31 8.94 -2.45 1.38
N ALA A 32 7.71 -2.01 1.68
CA ALA A 32 6.55 -2.89 1.81
C ALA A 32 6.24 -3.65 0.51
N VAL A 33 6.38 -2.98 -0.64
CA VAL A 33 6.16 -3.61 -1.94
C VAL A 33 7.28 -4.61 -2.25
N ALA A 34 8.55 -4.24 -2.02
CA ALA A 34 9.69 -5.12 -2.24
C ALA A 34 9.62 -6.38 -1.37
N THR A 35 9.32 -6.21 -0.08
CA THR A 35 9.13 -7.35 0.85
C THR A 35 7.91 -8.17 0.48
N GLY A 36 6.82 -7.55 0.04
CA GLY A 36 5.63 -8.25 -0.47
C GLY A 36 5.94 -9.12 -1.69
N ILE A 37 6.67 -8.60 -2.68
CA ILE A 37 7.12 -9.36 -3.87
C ILE A 37 7.98 -10.55 -3.45
N TYR A 38 8.92 -10.33 -2.53
CA TYR A 38 9.75 -11.40 -2.00
C TYR A 38 8.92 -12.48 -1.30
N LEU A 39 7.99 -12.11 -0.43
CA LEU A 39 7.14 -13.09 0.26
C LEU A 39 6.25 -13.86 -0.71
N ILE A 40 5.74 -13.23 -1.76
CA ILE A 40 4.99 -13.93 -2.80
C ILE A 40 5.86 -15.01 -3.44
N SER A 41 7.12 -14.73 -3.77
CA SER A 41 8.01 -15.74 -4.37
C SER A 41 8.27 -16.94 -3.45
N GLN A 42 8.21 -16.75 -2.13
CA GLN A 42 8.38 -17.83 -1.16
C GLN A 42 7.10 -18.65 -0.95
N VAL A 43 5.93 -18.03 -1.12
CA VAL A 43 4.63 -18.61 -0.71
C VAL A 43 3.76 -19.07 -1.89
N PHE A 44 4.07 -18.65 -3.13
CA PHE A 44 3.25 -18.98 -4.30
C PHE A 44 3.21 -20.48 -4.62
N GLY A 45 4.29 -21.21 -4.32
CA GLY A 45 4.38 -22.65 -4.61
C GLY A 45 4.53 -22.97 -6.11
N PRO A 46 4.67 -24.27 -6.46
CA PRO A 46 4.75 -24.70 -7.85
C PRO A 46 3.43 -24.48 -8.59
N ILE A 47 3.52 -24.17 -9.89
CA ILE A 47 2.37 -24.13 -10.80
C ILE A 47 2.33 -25.49 -11.49
N GLU A 48 1.32 -26.29 -11.18
CA GLU A 48 1.08 -27.58 -11.84
C GLU A 48 0.32 -27.38 -13.17
N ASP A 49 0.30 -28.41 -14.01
CA ASP A 49 -0.22 -28.36 -15.38
C ASP A 49 -1.72 -28.03 -15.50
N GLN A 50 -2.46 -27.97 -14.38
CA GLN A 50 -3.93 -27.87 -14.34
C GLN A 50 -4.47 -26.54 -13.81
N SER A 51 -3.77 -25.42 -14.04
CA SER A 51 -4.14 -24.05 -13.63
C SER A 51 -3.81 -23.67 -12.18
N LEU A 52 -3.97 -22.39 -11.85
CA LEU A 52 -3.69 -21.87 -10.51
C LEU A 52 -4.70 -22.40 -9.50
N THR A 53 -4.21 -22.85 -8.36
CA THR A 53 -5.07 -23.16 -7.21
C THR A 53 -5.87 -21.92 -6.78
N TYR A 54 -6.96 -22.14 -6.03
CA TYR A 54 -7.76 -21.05 -5.47
C TYR A 54 -6.90 -20.07 -4.66
N TYR A 55 -6.03 -20.61 -3.81
CA TYR A 55 -5.06 -19.84 -3.03
C TYR A 55 -4.15 -18.98 -3.93
N GLN A 56 -3.52 -19.59 -4.95
CA GLN A 56 -2.63 -18.90 -5.88
C GLN A 56 -3.36 -17.82 -6.68
N SER A 57 -4.60 -18.07 -7.09
CA SER A 57 -5.43 -17.11 -7.82
C SER A 57 -5.72 -15.87 -6.97
N LEU A 58 -6.14 -16.07 -5.71
CA LEU A 58 -6.38 -14.96 -4.78
C LEU A 58 -5.08 -14.24 -4.39
N LEU A 59 -3.98 -14.98 -4.22
CA LEU A 59 -2.66 -14.41 -3.96
C LEU A 59 -2.19 -13.53 -5.13
N ALA A 60 -2.38 -13.98 -6.38
CA ALA A 60 -2.05 -13.21 -7.58
C ALA A 60 -2.90 -11.94 -7.70
N LEU A 61 -4.20 -12.01 -7.37
CA LEU A 61 -5.07 -10.83 -7.33
C LEU A 61 -4.61 -9.84 -6.25
N LYS A 62 -4.24 -10.31 -5.05
CA LYS A 62 -3.64 -9.47 -4.00
C LYS A 62 -2.34 -8.84 -4.45
N ALA A 63 -1.47 -9.62 -5.09
CA ALA A 63 -0.19 -9.16 -5.63
C ALA A 63 -0.41 -8.04 -6.67
N PHE A 64 -1.38 -8.21 -7.56
CA PHE A 64 -1.77 -7.21 -8.56
C PHE A 64 -2.22 -5.89 -7.90
N LEU A 65 -3.13 -5.96 -6.92
CA LEU A 65 -3.60 -4.77 -6.19
C LEU A 65 -2.46 -4.07 -5.44
N GLY A 66 -1.57 -4.84 -4.80
CA GLY A 66 -0.41 -4.31 -4.08
C GLY A 66 0.65 -3.69 -4.99
N LEU A 67 0.96 -4.35 -6.11
CA LEU A 67 1.89 -3.84 -7.13
C LEU A 67 1.39 -2.55 -7.75
N TRP A 68 0.09 -2.44 -8.02
CA TRP A 68 -0.50 -1.19 -8.50
C TRP A 68 -0.28 -0.03 -7.53
N LEU A 69 -0.51 -0.25 -6.23
CA LEU A 69 -0.24 0.76 -5.19
C LEU A 69 1.26 1.11 -5.13
N GLY A 70 2.13 0.11 -5.28
CA GLY A 70 3.57 0.29 -5.33
C GLY A 70 4.05 1.11 -6.51
N ILE A 71 3.58 0.81 -7.72
CA ILE A 71 3.89 1.56 -8.95
C ILE A 71 3.41 3.01 -8.82
N ARG A 72 2.20 3.23 -8.29
CA ARG A 72 1.70 4.58 -7.99
C ARG A 72 2.61 5.32 -7.01
N GLY A 73 2.99 4.67 -5.91
CA GLY A 73 3.88 5.23 -4.89
C GLY A 73 5.27 5.58 -5.43
N PHE A 74 5.85 4.68 -6.23
CA PHE A 74 7.11 4.89 -6.94
C PHE A 74 7.01 6.09 -7.88
N ASN A 75 5.97 6.12 -8.72
CA ASN A 75 5.77 7.21 -9.67
C ASN A 75 5.57 8.57 -9.00
N GLN A 76 4.89 8.61 -7.85
CA GLN A 76 4.75 9.81 -7.04
C GLN A 76 6.09 10.29 -6.46
N LYS A 77 6.97 9.36 -6.04
CA LYS A 77 8.26 9.69 -5.43
C LYS A 77 9.31 10.14 -6.44
N PHE A 78 9.46 9.42 -7.55
CA PHE A 78 10.56 9.60 -8.50
C PHE A 78 10.22 10.56 -9.64
N PHE A 79 9.03 10.44 -10.24
CA PHE A 79 8.65 11.27 -11.39
C PHE A 79 7.94 12.57 -11.00
N LYS A 80 7.78 12.84 -9.69
CA LYS A 80 7.01 13.98 -9.15
C LYS A 80 5.65 14.13 -9.84
N ILE A 81 5.09 13.03 -10.38
CA ILE A 81 3.79 13.04 -11.04
C ILE A 81 2.81 13.58 -10.02
N ASN A 82 2.04 14.59 -10.45
CA ASN A 82 1.18 15.34 -9.56
C ASN A 82 0.23 14.34 -8.85
N PRO A 83 0.22 14.27 -7.51
CA PRO A 83 -0.72 13.39 -6.80
C PRO A 83 -2.18 13.70 -7.18
N PHE A 84 -2.43 14.87 -7.77
CA PHE A 84 -3.71 15.34 -8.29
C PHE A 84 -4.15 14.78 -9.66
N VAL A 85 -3.38 13.92 -10.33
CA VAL A 85 -3.94 13.09 -11.44
C VAL A 85 -4.75 11.93 -10.85
N PHE A 86 -4.45 11.51 -9.62
CA PHE A 86 -5.20 10.57 -8.80
C PHE A 86 -5.77 11.29 -7.57
N LYS A 87 -6.71 12.23 -7.78
CA LYS A 87 -7.21 13.18 -6.75
C LYS A 87 -7.78 12.56 -5.46
N GLY A 88 -8.03 11.25 -5.42
CA GLY A 88 -8.68 10.58 -4.30
C GLY A 88 -7.77 9.61 -3.53
N HIS A 89 -7.93 9.60 -2.20
CA HIS A 89 -7.44 8.51 -1.34
C HIS A 89 -8.38 7.30 -1.33
N ALA A 90 -9.60 7.45 -1.89
CA ALA A 90 -10.62 6.41 -1.92
C ALA A 90 -10.14 5.16 -2.65
N LEU A 91 -9.63 5.27 -3.88
CA LEU A 91 -9.20 4.10 -4.66
C LEU A 91 -8.05 3.33 -3.97
N PRO A 92 -6.95 3.99 -3.52
CA PRO A 92 -5.93 3.30 -2.73
C PRO A 92 -6.48 2.61 -1.48
N PHE A 93 -7.38 3.28 -0.76
CA PHE A 93 -8.00 2.74 0.44
C PHE A 93 -8.88 1.52 0.11
N THR A 94 -9.68 1.58 -0.95
CA THR A 94 -10.48 0.45 -1.43
C THR A 94 -9.60 -0.75 -1.76
N PHE A 95 -8.44 -0.55 -2.40
CA PHE A 95 -7.52 -1.65 -2.70
C PHE A 95 -6.98 -2.29 -1.42
N VAL A 96 -6.63 -1.50 -0.42
CA VAL A 96 -6.20 -2.02 0.89
C VAL A 96 -7.32 -2.84 1.55
N VAL A 97 -8.55 -2.32 1.58
CA VAL A 97 -9.71 -3.02 2.15
C VAL A 97 -9.97 -4.32 1.40
N LEU A 98 -9.96 -4.30 0.06
CA LEU A 98 -10.10 -5.50 -0.76
C LEU A 98 -9.01 -6.53 -0.46
N MET A 99 -7.75 -6.13 -0.34
CA MET A 99 -6.67 -7.05 0.03
C MET A 99 -6.88 -7.70 1.41
N ILE A 100 -7.40 -6.96 2.39
CA ILE A 100 -7.71 -7.50 3.72
C ILE A 100 -8.84 -8.54 3.61
N ILE A 101 -9.91 -8.21 2.88
CA ILE A 101 -11.04 -9.11 2.64
C ILE A 101 -10.56 -10.38 1.94
N LEU A 102 -9.82 -10.25 0.84
CA LEU A 102 -9.23 -11.39 0.10
C LEU A 102 -8.42 -12.30 1.02
N SER A 103 -7.67 -11.73 1.98
CA SER A 103 -6.88 -12.52 2.94
C SER A 103 -7.74 -13.46 3.79
N LYS A 104 -9.00 -13.13 4.04
CA LYS A 104 -9.94 -14.02 4.75
C LYS A 104 -10.42 -15.16 3.85
N PHE A 105 -10.58 -14.90 2.55
CA PHE A 105 -11.02 -15.88 1.59
C PHE A 105 -9.92 -16.84 1.14
N MET A 106 -8.64 -16.49 1.29
CA MET A 106 -7.52 -17.33 0.84
C MET A 106 -7.48 -18.76 1.42
N TYR A 107 -8.07 -18.99 2.59
CA TYR A 107 -8.03 -20.28 3.29
C TYR A 107 -9.39 -20.96 3.41
N LEU A 108 -10.38 -20.52 2.63
CA LEU A 108 -11.66 -21.23 2.44
C LEU A 108 -11.49 -22.30 1.36
#